data_AF-A0A1C3E5H5-F1
#
_entry.id   AF-A0A1C3E5H5-F1
#
_cell.length_a   1.000
_cell.length_b   1.000
_cell.length_c   1.000
_cell.angle_alpha   90.00
_cell.angle_beta   90.00
_cell.angle_gamma   90.00
#
_symmetry.space_group_name_H-M   'P 1'
#
loop_
_entity.id
_entity.type
_entity.pdbx_description
1 polymer ?
#
loop_
_entity_poly.entity_id
_entity_poly.type
_entity_poly.pdbx_seq_one_letter_code
_entity_poly.pdbx_strand_id
1 'polypeptide(L)'
;MNGLTVPLDLSEVNSVSGDCTLAVAKEGPKCFVAVAGQWGFSYSIFCFDIDSKKLVWRQEVWCSSLAGASGIPGIHLAGISVSDGVVASYGATCGATYIEGFEIATGSPRFRFSTAYFDRTDP
;
A
#
# COMPACT_ATOMS: atom_id res chain seq x y z
N MET A 1 -4.90 -30.51 -6.38
CA MET A 1 -5.28 -29.53 -5.33
C MET A 1 -5.69 -28.26 -6.04
N ASN A 2 -6.97 -27.92 -6.01
CA ASN A 2 -7.51 -26.77 -6.72
C ASN A 2 -7.01 -25.49 -6.02
N GLY A 3 -6.09 -24.79 -6.68
CA GLY A 3 -5.61 -23.49 -6.22
C GLY A 3 -6.77 -22.50 -6.24
N LEU A 4 -7.06 -21.90 -5.09
CA LEU A 4 -7.99 -20.78 -5.00
C LEU A 4 -7.36 -19.62 -5.77
N THR A 5 -7.93 -19.29 -6.92
CA THR A 5 -7.59 -18.06 -7.64
C THR A 5 -8.62 -17.06 -7.17
N VAL A 6 -8.21 -16.07 -6.37
CA VAL A 6 -9.09 -14.93 -6.07
C VAL A 6 -8.81 -13.90 -7.16
N PRO A 7 -9.70 -13.72 -8.15
CA PRO A 7 -9.64 -12.53 -8.98
C PRO A 7 -10.00 -11.36 -8.06
N LEU A 8 -9.02 -10.60 -7.62
CA LEU A 8 -9.28 -9.37 -6.87
C LEU A 8 -9.72 -8.32 -7.89
N ASP A 9 -11.00 -8.39 -8.26
CA ASP A 9 -11.72 -7.23 -8.76
C ASP A 9 -11.61 -6.13 -7.69
N LEU A 10 -11.15 -4.95 -8.08
CA LEU A 10 -11.03 -3.79 -7.19
C LEU A 10 -12.39 -3.33 -6.65
N SER A 11 -13.50 -3.94 -7.10
CA SER A 11 -14.85 -3.70 -6.60
C SER A 11 -15.12 -4.22 -5.18
N GLU A 12 -14.29 -5.12 -4.62
CA GLU A 12 -14.56 -5.75 -3.30
C GLU A 12 -13.53 -5.37 -2.21
N VAL A 13 -13.32 -4.07 -2.00
CA VAL A 13 -12.72 -3.56 -0.75
C VAL A 13 -13.72 -3.81 0.38
N ASN A 14 -13.58 -4.92 1.11
CA ASN A 14 -14.39 -5.18 2.30
C ASN A 14 -13.85 -4.38 3.48
N SER A 15 -14.52 -3.28 3.82
CA SER A 15 -14.28 -2.55 5.07
C SER A 15 -14.75 -3.40 6.27
N VAL A 16 -13.85 -4.19 6.85
CA VAL A 16 -14.18 -4.99 8.05
C VAL A 16 -14.10 -4.09 9.27
N SER A 17 -15.20 -3.39 9.59
CA SER A 17 -15.51 -2.75 10.89
C SER A 17 -14.35 -2.08 11.68
N GLY A 18 -13.36 -1.54 11.00
CA GLY A 18 -12.18 -0.96 11.62
C GLY A 18 -11.19 -0.52 10.54
N ASP A 19 -11.35 0.72 10.06
CA ASP A 19 -10.41 1.66 9.40
C ASP A 19 -9.25 1.16 8.53
N CYS A 20 -9.17 -0.11 8.15
CA CYS A 20 -8.03 -0.70 7.49
C CYS A 20 -8.38 -1.17 6.09
N THR A 21 -7.48 -0.93 5.14
CA THR A 21 -7.50 -1.50 3.80
C THR A 21 -6.39 -2.54 3.67
N LEU A 22 -6.76 -3.76 3.27
CA LEU A 22 -5.84 -4.82 2.88
C LEU A 22 -5.79 -4.91 1.36
N ALA A 23 -4.60 -4.82 0.79
CA ALA A 23 -4.36 -5.08 -0.63
C ALA A 23 -3.33 -6.19 -0.80
N VAL A 24 -3.52 -7.02 -1.82
CA VAL A 24 -2.63 -8.14 -2.14
C VAL A 24 -2.38 -8.19 -3.64
N ALA A 25 -1.14 -8.44 -4.04
CA ALA A 25 -0.78 -8.72 -5.43
C ALA A 25 0.25 -9.85 -5.50
N LYS A 26 0.43 -10.45 -6.67
CA LYS A 26 1.36 -11.56 -6.88
C LYS A 26 2.15 -11.37 -8.17
N GLU A 27 3.44 -11.73 -8.14
CA GLU A 27 4.27 -11.91 -9.33
C GLU A 27 5.19 -13.12 -9.14
N GLY A 28 5.02 -14.15 -9.96
CA GLY A 28 5.76 -15.41 -9.81
C GLY A 28 5.61 -16.01 -8.40
N PRO A 29 6.70 -16.36 -7.69
CA PRO A 29 6.66 -16.87 -6.32
C PRO A 29 6.53 -15.76 -5.25
N LYS A 30 6.46 -14.47 -5.65
CA LYS A 30 6.36 -13.35 -4.71
C LYS A 30 4.90 -12.94 -4.48
N CYS A 31 4.55 -12.76 -3.22
CA CYS A 31 3.27 -12.21 -2.77
C CYS A 31 3.52 -10.88 -2.06
N PHE A 32 2.82 -9.85 -2.49
CA PHE A 32 2.90 -8.51 -1.92
C PHE A 32 1.65 -8.22 -1.13
N VAL A 33 1.81 -7.71 0.08
CA VAL A 33 0.70 -7.39 0.98
C VAL A 33 0.88 -5.98 1.50
N ALA A 34 -0.14 -5.13 1.37
CA ALA A 34 -0.21 -3.84 2.02
C ALA A 34 -1.36 -3.85 3.01
N VAL A 35 -1.09 -3.39 4.23
CA VAL A 35 -2.11 -3.19 5.27
C VAL A 35 -2.08 -1.73 5.65
N ALA A 36 -2.90 -0.92 5.00
CA ALA A 36 -3.14 0.43 5.46
C ALA A 36 -4.14 0.35 6.62
N GLY A 37 -3.81 1.01 7.73
CA GLY A 37 -4.68 1.06 8.88
C GLY A 37 -5.12 2.49 9.10
N GLN A 38 -4.61 3.07 10.18
CA GLN A 38 -4.97 4.41 10.61
C GLN A 38 -4.70 5.45 9.52
N TRP A 39 -5.70 6.28 9.30
CA TRP A 39 -5.66 7.32 8.30
C TRP A 39 -4.52 8.32 8.48
N GLY A 40 -3.88 8.65 7.35
CA GLY A 40 -2.86 9.69 7.26
C GLY A 40 -1.52 9.34 7.89
N PHE A 41 -1.29 8.06 8.18
CA PHE A 41 -0.01 7.52 8.63
C PHE A 41 0.57 6.58 7.59
N SER A 42 1.90 6.59 7.51
CA SER A 42 2.64 5.58 6.77
C SER A 42 2.22 4.17 7.19
N TYR A 43 2.23 3.25 6.23
CA TYR A 43 1.98 1.83 6.46
C TYR A 43 3.05 0.98 5.79
N SER A 44 3.01 -0.33 6.01
CA SER A 44 3.99 -1.24 5.42
C SER A 44 3.43 -2.00 4.23
N ILE A 45 4.27 -2.13 3.20
CA ILE A 45 4.17 -3.16 2.18
C ILE A 45 5.17 -4.28 2.51
N PHE A 46 4.72 -5.51 2.38
CA PHE A 46 5.48 -6.72 2.66
C PHE A 46 5.62 -7.53 1.38
N CYS A 47 6.79 -8.13 1.18
CA CYS A 47 7.01 -9.13 0.15
C CYS A 47 7.31 -10.47 0.81
N PHE A 48 6.50 -11.48 0.48
CA PHE A 48 6.69 -12.85 0.90
C PHE A 48 7.07 -13.71 -0.28
N ASP A 49 7.93 -14.69 -0.03
CA ASP A 49 8.14 -15.80 -0.93
C ASP A 49 7.14 -16.90 -0.58
N ILE A 50 6.24 -17.22 -1.50
CA ILE A 50 5.10 -18.14 -1.26
C ILE A 50 5.60 -19.55 -0.99
N ASP A 51 6.61 -20.00 -1.75
CA ASP A 51 7.10 -21.37 -1.67
C ASP A 51 7.80 -21.64 -0.34
N SER A 52 8.69 -20.73 0.07
CA SER A 52 9.38 -20.83 1.36
C SER A 52 8.56 -20.31 2.55
N LYS A 53 7.44 -19.59 2.30
CA LYS A 53 6.59 -18.93 3.29
C LYS A 53 7.34 -17.91 4.16
N LYS A 54 8.41 -17.32 3.63
CA LYS A 54 9.27 -16.38 4.35
C LYS A 54 9.05 -14.95 3.87
N LEU A 55 9.16 -14.01 4.79
CA LEU A 55 9.30 -12.59 4.47
C LEU A 55 10.64 -12.38 3.76
N VAL A 56 10.59 -11.77 2.58
CA VAL A 56 11.78 -11.42 1.79
C VAL A 56 12.24 -10.02 2.18
N TRP A 57 11.32 -9.05 2.14
CA TRP A 57 11.57 -7.67 2.53
C TRP A 57 10.27 -7.00 2.99
N ARG A 58 10.42 -5.88 3.69
CA ARG A 58 9.34 -5.00 4.15
C ARG A 58 9.77 -3.56 3.90
N GLN A 59 8.85 -2.73 3.42
CA GLN A 59 9.09 -1.30 3.25
C GLN A 59 7.95 -0.46 3.78
N GLU A 60 8.30 0.75 4.21
CA GLU A 60 7.33 1.77 4.58
C GLU A 60 6.88 2.55 3.33
N VAL A 61 5.56 2.68 3.16
CA VAL A 61 4.91 3.50 2.15
C VAL A 61 4.59 4.86 2.78
N TRP A 62 5.12 5.94 2.21
CA TRP A 62 4.98 7.31 2.70
C TRP A 62 3.76 7.99 2.03
N CYS A 63 2.58 7.54 2.42
CA CYS A 63 1.32 8.05 1.89
C CYS A 63 1.02 9.52 2.28
N SER A 64 1.10 9.82 3.57
CA SER A 64 0.71 11.09 4.17
C SER A 64 1.40 11.21 5.53
N SER A 65 1.83 12.42 5.89
CA SER A 65 2.35 12.75 7.23
C SER A 65 1.42 13.79 7.81
N LEU A 66 0.34 13.36 8.48
CA LEU A 66 -0.58 14.28 9.14
C LEU A 66 0.07 14.87 10.39
N ALA A 67 0.94 15.86 10.22
CA ALA A 67 1.15 16.88 11.23
C ALA A 67 0.03 17.93 11.07
N GLY A 68 -1.18 17.67 11.60
CA GLY A 68 -2.17 18.74 11.80
C GLY A 68 -3.63 18.56 11.37
N ALA A 69 -4.12 17.37 10.98
CA ALA A 69 -5.55 17.26 10.66
C ALA A 69 -6.44 17.12 11.90
N SER A 70 -7.57 17.83 11.90
CA SER A 70 -8.66 17.65 12.87
C SER A 70 -10.02 17.57 12.15
N GLY A 71 -10.94 16.77 12.70
CA GLY A 71 -12.38 16.94 12.48
C GLY A 71 -13.12 15.93 11.59
N ILE A 72 -12.47 15.04 10.84
CA ILE A 72 -13.16 14.01 10.02
C ILE A 72 -12.41 12.67 10.12
N PRO A 73 -13.08 11.53 10.42
CA PRO A 73 -12.51 10.20 10.22
C PRO A 73 -12.21 10.02 8.73
N GLY A 74 -10.93 10.08 8.36
CA GLY A 74 -10.54 9.89 6.97
C GLY A 74 -10.50 8.40 6.64
N ILE A 75 -10.92 8.06 5.43
CA ILE A 75 -10.70 6.73 4.86
C ILE A 75 -9.28 6.72 4.28
N HIS A 76 -8.50 5.68 4.59
CA HIS A 76 -7.25 5.40 3.89
C HIS A 76 -7.41 4.19 3.00
N LEU A 77 -7.59 4.45 1.71
CA LEU A 77 -7.65 3.40 0.69
C LEU A 77 -6.23 3.09 0.22
N ALA A 78 -5.87 1.81 0.23
CA ALA A 78 -4.62 1.32 -0.35
C ALA A 78 -4.89 0.23 -1.38
N GLY A 79 -4.24 0.34 -2.53
CA GLY A 79 -4.17 -0.65 -3.59
C GLY A 79 -2.72 -1.05 -3.86
N ILE A 80 -2.56 -2.21 -4.53
CA ILE A 80 -1.28 -2.66 -5.06
C ILE A 80 -1.46 -3.10 -6.51
N SER A 81 -0.48 -2.79 -7.35
CA SER A 81 -0.33 -3.37 -8.69
C SER A 81 1.11 -3.79 -8.93
N VAL A 82 1.32 -4.76 -9.82
CA VAL A 82 2.66 -5.20 -10.24
C VAL A 82 2.80 -5.02 -11.74
N SER A 83 3.90 -4.40 -12.18
CA SER A 83 4.28 -4.27 -13.58
C SER A 83 5.78 -4.08 -13.69
N ASP A 84 6.40 -4.66 -14.73
CA ASP A 84 7.78 -4.38 -15.13
C ASP A 84 8.82 -4.51 -13.98
N GLY A 85 8.68 -5.54 -13.15
CA GLY A 85 9.58 -5.78 -12.01
C GLY A 85 9.41 -4.79 -10.84
N VAL A 86 8.32 -4.02 -10.84
CA VAL A 86 7.97 -3.06 -9.80
C VAL A 86 6.63 -3.43 -9.19
N VAL A 87 6.57 -3.44 -7.86
CA VAL A 87 5.32 -3.42 -7.12
C VAL A 87 5.01 -1.99 -6.72
N ALA A 88 3.87 -1.48 -7.17
CA ALA A 88 3.40 -0.16 -6.84
C ALA A 88 2.30 -0.24 -5.79
N SER A 89 2.44 0.52 -4.70
CA SER A 89 1.35 0.77 -3.76
C SER A 89 0.81 2.17 -4.00
N TYR A 90 -0.50 2.31 -4.08
CA TYR A 90 -1.17 3.58 -4.32
C TYR A 90 -2.39 3.71 -3.44
N GLY A 91 -2.87 4.93 -3.28
CA GLY A 91 -4.01 5.16 -2.42
C GLY A 91 -4.48 6.59 -2.40
N ALA A 92 -5.52 6.80 -1.62
CA ALA A 92 -6.11 8.11 -1.37
C ALA A 92 -6.26 8.33 0.14
N THR A 93 -6.01 9.57 0.54
CA THR A 93 -6.32 10.14 1.85
C THR A 93 -7.13 11.44 1.65
N CYS A 94 -7.45 12.15 2.74
CA CYS A 94 -8.14 13.43 2.70
C CYS A 94 -7.33 14.48 1.89
N GLY A 95 -7.72 14.75 0.65
CA GLY A 95 -7.10 15.80 -0.15
C GLY A 95 -5.75 15.43 -0.79
N ALA A 96 -5.31 14.17 -0.70
CA ALA A 96 -4.13 13.70 -1.44
C ALA A 96 -4.31 12.28 -1.96
N THR A 97 -3.78 12.03 -3.16
CA THR A 97 -3.55 10.68 -3.70
C THR A 97 -2.06 10.47 -3.88
N TYR A 98 -1.61 9.24 -3.64
CA TYR A 98 -0.19 8.90 -3.73
C TYR A 98 0.02 7.60 -4.50
N ILE A 99 1.23 7.43 -5.00
CA ILE A 99 1.74 6.17 -5.53
C ILE A 99 3.24 6.04 -5.25
N GLU A 100 3.65 4.85 -4.85
CA GLU A 100 5.04 4.48 -4.57
C GLU A 100 5.39 3.15 -5.20
N GLY A 101 6.49 3.12 -5.95
CA GLY A 101 6.98 1.92 -6.61
C GLY A 101 8.23 1.39 -5.92
N PHE A 102 8.28 0.07 -5.73
CA PHE A 102 9.43 -0.65 -5.18
C PHE A 102 9.88 -1.74 -6.15
N GLU A 103 11.19 -1.86 -6.36
CA GLU A 103 11.77 -2.97 -7.12
C GLU A 103 11.45 -4.30 -6.43
N ILE A 104 10.91 -5.27 -7.16
CA ILE A 104 10.42 -6.52 -6.59
C ILE A 104 11.54 -7.36 -5.97
N ALA A 105 12.72 -7.35 -6.58
CA ALA A 105 13.85 -8.14 -6.12
C ALA A 105 14.35 -7.68 -4.74
N THR A 106 14.35 -6.38 -4.47
CA THR A 106 15.06 -5.78 -3.34
C THR A 106 14.17 -5.02 -2.36
N GLY A 107 12.98 -4.61 -2.78
CA GLY A 107 12.16 -3.63 -2.08
C GLY A 107 12.70 -2.19 -2.22
N SER A 108 13.73 -1.94 -3.03
CA SER A 108 14.30 -0.59 -3.15
C SER A 108 13.31 0.36 -3.80
N PRO A 109 13.13 1.59 -3.27
CA PRO A 109 12.20 2.56 -3.86
C PRO A 109 12.69 2.98 -5.25
N ARG A 110 11.75 3.05 -6.20
CA ARG A 110 12.01 3.45 -7.60
C ARG A 110 11.42 4.81 -7.91
N PHE A 111 10.23 5.08 -7.40
CA PHE A 111 9.54 6.35 -7.58
C PHE A 111 8.54 6.58 -6.45
N ARG A 112 8.20 7.85 -6.25
CA ARG A 112 7.16 8.30 -5.32
C ARG A 112 6.53 9.57 -5.86
N PHE A 113 5.21 9.57 -5.97
CA PHE A 113 4.43 10.73 -6.38
C PHE A 113 3.28 10.93 -5.39
N SER A 114 2.98 12.19 -5.10
CA SER A 114 1.81 12.60 -4.33
C SER A 114 1.22 13.84 -4.96
N THR A 115 -0.11 14.00 -4.87
CA THR A 115 -0.77 15.26 -5.26
C THR A 115 -0.60 16.35 -4.21
N ALA A 116 -0.07 16.02 -3.03
CA ALA A 116 0.24 16.98 -1.98
C ALA A 116 1.58 16.64 -1.31
N TYR A 117 2.44 17.65 -1.20
CA TYR A 117 3.66 17.61 -0.41
C TYR A 117 3.51 18.68 0.66
N PHE A 118 2.98 18.29 1.82
CA PHE A 118 2.86 19.22 2.94
C PHE A 118 4.25 19.49 3.49
N ASP A 119 4.70 20.74 3.43
CA ASP A 119 5.93 21.14 4.09
C ASP A 119 5.69 21.18 5.61
N ARG A 120 6.72 20.88 6.40
CA ARG A 120 6.68 20.94 7.87
C ARG A 120 6.57 22.39 8.39
N THR A 121 6.51 23.37 7.48
CA THR A 121 6.58 24.81 7.75
C THR A 121 5.34 25.58 7.29
N ASP A 122 4.29 24.91 6.79
CA ASP A 122 3.01 25.58 6.60
C ASP A 122 2.45 25.99 8.00
N PRO A 123 2.15 27.29 8.22
CA PRO A 123 1.77 27.83 9.53
C PRO A 123 0.42 27.32 10.05
#